data_AF-A0A969X7R0-F1
#
_entry.id   AF-A0A969X7R0-F1
#
_cell.length_a   1.000
_cell.length_b   1.000
_cell.length_c   1.000
_cell.angle_alpha   90.00
_cell.angle_beta   90.00
_cell.angle_gamma   90.00
#
_symmetry.space_group_name_H-M   'P 1'
#
loop_
_entity.id
_entity.type
_entity.pdbx_description
1 polymer ?
#
loop_
_entity_poly.entity_id
_entity_poly.type
_entity_poly.pdbx_seq_one_letter_code
_entity_poly.pdbx_strand_id
1 'polypeptide(L)'
;MQKIGTTLKDILNKSLFLSSSPRTQRLFLSIFLFIVIYSILAVAVMPTRFTLQVGQVSPEAIYAPRDFLDEYTTENMREEAAAAVPDIYDYDPSVLERARDSLGEFFDMLHRTRAQKNQVDSNVQEGAPNTGQGEDDSLASFPPLLELDRRELIELEKRVEQLLASKLESGVKVNELLSARQQLSQELELIPYSLEVIDAVKDVALPLVRANMFFNPIATAEEKEKARESVEPLWIPKNTRIIDKGERVTEKHLKQLETLGLLQGSGAHYMGYLGLLILLLIIFIVVGIYLAIFAKTFYQNPSLLFLIGLITIITLAFAIAANFFSAYLIPVAMGVILIAVLLDTNLAILFNIVFALLVGLITGTNFNYMFVAFVGGMAAVYGVARLYR
;
A
#
# COMPACT_ATOMS: atom_id res chain seq x y z
N MET A 1 -44.89 64.92 9.95
CA MET A 1 -43.83 63.90 9.80
C MET A 1 -43.28 63.47 11.17
N GLN A 2 -44.09 62.85 12.04
CA GLN A 2 -43.65 62.54 13.43
C GLN A 2 -44.11 61.17 13.96
N LYS A 3 -44.74 60.33 13.11
CA LYS A 3 -45.29 59.01 13.50
C LYS A 3 -44.52 57.78 12.97
N ILE A 4 -43.46 57.98 12.17
CA ILE A 4 -42.69 56.89 11.55
C ILE A 4 -41.39 56.59 12.35
N GLY A 5 -40.91 57.52 13.18
CA GLY A 5 -39.70 57.33 13.99
C GLY A 5 -39.90 56.46 15.24
N THR A 6 -41.13 56.34 15.74
CA THR A 6 -41.44 55.54 16.94
C THR A 6 -41.63 54.06 16.62
N THR A 7 -42.22 53.74 15.46
CA THR A 7 -42.50 52.36 15.05
C THR A 7 -41.25 51.58 14.66
N LEU A 8 -40.24 52.22 14.03
CA LEU A 8 -38.98 51.52 13.73
C LEU A 8 -38.17 51.22 15.00
N LYS A 9 -38.14 52.15 15.97
CA LYS A 9 -37.53 51.92 17.29
C LYS A 9 -38.24 50.82 18.06
N ASP A 10 -39.57 50.75 18.01
CA ASP A 10 -40.34 49.70 18.68
C ASP A 10 -40.20 48.33 18.00
N ILE A 11 -40.05 48.27 16.67
CA ILE A 11 -39.81 47.01 15.95
C ILE A 11 -38.36 46.50 16.16
N LEU A 12 -37.38 47.41 16.26
CA LEU A 12 -36.00 47.08 16.63
C LEU A 12 -35.87 46.69 18.11
N ASN A 13 -36.59 47.34 19.03
CA ASN A 13 -36.60 46.96 20.44
C ASN A 13 -37.28 45.62 20.69
N LYS A 14 -38.26 45.23 19.86
CA LYS A 14 -39.08 44.03 20.09
C LYS A 14 -38.56 42.77 19.38
N SER A 15 -37.67 42.90 18.40
CA SER A 15 -37.17 41.78 17.60
C SER A 15 -35.85 41.18 18.08
N LEU A 16 -35.10 41.86 18.95
CA LEU A 16 -33.77 41.37 19.35
C LEU A 16 -33.59 41.09 20.85
N PHE A 17 -34.17 41.84 21.79
CA PHE A 17 -34.03 41.51 23.22
C PHE A 17 -35.14 42.19 24.05
N LEU A 18 -35.65 41.48 25.07
CA LEU A 18 -36.41 41.99 26.26
C LEU A 18 -37.93 41.77 26.32
N SER A 19 -38.36 40.53 26.57
CA SER A 19 -39.57 40.25 27.38
C SER A 19 -39.50 38.93 28.15
N SER A 20 -38.34 38.28 28.20
CA SER A 20 -38.20 36.92 28.72
C SER A 20 -37.29 36.92 29.95
N SER A 21 -37.67 36.12 30.94
CA SER A 21 -36.98 35.97 32.23
C SER A 21 -35.44 35.89 32.11
N PRO A 22 -34.66 36.29 33.13
CA PRO A 22 -33.20 36.15 33.10
C PRO A 22 -32.78 34.70 32.85
N ARG A 23 -33.61 33.71 33.21
CA ARG A 23 -33.35 32.29 32.90
C ARG A 23 -33.35 32.01 31.39
N THR A 24 -34.35 32.51 30.68
CA THR A 24 -34.51 32.31 29.23
C THR A 24 -33.47 33.07 28.41
N GLN A 25 -33.06 34.27 28.85
CA GLN A 25 -32.00 35.03 28.18
C GLN A 25 -30.66 34.29 28.19
N ARG A 26 -30.29 33.70 29.33
CA ARG A 26 -29.06 32.93 29.47
C ARG A 26 -29.06 31.67 28.62
N LEU A 27 -30.18 30.95 28.58
CA LEU A 27 -30.30 29.75 27.75
C LEU A 27 -30.13 30.09 26.27
N PHE A 28 -30.81 31.14 25.80
CA PHE A 28 -30.68 31.61 24.42
C PHE A 28 -29.23 32.04 24.11
N LEU A 29 -28.60 32.78 25.02
CA LEU A 29 -27.22 33.23 24.87
C LEU A 29 -26.23 32.05 24.81
N SER A 30 -26.38 31.05 25.68
CA SER A 30 -25.52 29.86 25.67
C SER A 30 -25.68 29.05 24.38
N ILE A 31 -26.92 28.88 23.89
CA ILE A 31 -27.19 28.21 22.61
C ILE A 31 -26.58 28.99 21.45
N PHE A 32 -26.73 30.31 21.45
CA PHE A 32 -26.13 31.18 20.44
C PHE A 32 -24.61 31.07 20.42
N LEU A 33 -23.95 31.20 21.58
CA LEU A 33 -22.50 31.04 21.69
C LEU A 33 -22.03 29.64 21.26
N PHE A 34 -22.77 28.59 21.61
CA PHE A 34 -22.48 27.23 21.17
C PHE A 34 -22.51 27.13 19.64
N ILE A 35 -23.57 27.61 19.00
CA ILE A 35 -23.72 27.56 17.54
C ILE A 35 -22.62 28.35 16.84
N VAL A 36 -22.28 29.54 17.35
CA VAL A 36 -21.22 30.39 16.78
C VAL A 36 -19.87 29.70 16.90
N ILE A 37 -19.50 29.22 18.09
CA ILE A 37 -18.22 28.53 18.31
C ILE A 37 -18.14 27.22 17.51
N TYR A 38 -19.23 26.45 17.47
CA TYR A 38 -19.32 25.25 16.65
C TYR A 38 -19.09 25.57 15.18
N SER A 39 -19.74 26.61 14.66
CA SER A 39 -19.60 27.01 13.26
C SER A 39 -18.16 27.44 12.94
N ILE A 40 -17.53 28.22 13.82
CA ILE A 40 -16.12 28.63 13.67
C ILE A 40 -15.20 27.41 13.61
N LEU A 41 -15.34 26.47 14.56
CA LEU A 41 -14.51 25.27 14.62
C LEU A 41 -14.79 24.32 13.45
N ALA A 42 -16.05 24.18 13.05
CA ALA A 42 -16.45 23.34 11.92
C ALA A 42 -15.82 23.80 10.62
N VAL A 43 -15.68 25.12 10.41
CA VAL A 43 -15.00 25.69 9.24
C VAL A 43 -13.47 25.59 9.39
N ALA A 44 -12.92 25.82 10.58
CA ALA A 44 -11.47 25.86 10.79
C ALA A 44 -10.80 24.47 10.81
N VAL A 45 -11.51 23.44 11.28
CA VAL A 45 -10.95 22.10 11.51
C VAL A 45 -11.26 21.14 10.36
N MET A 46 -12.38 21.33 9.65
CA MET A 46 -12.78 20.40 8.59
C MET A 46 -12.09 20.74 7.27
N PRO A 47 -11.48 19.75 6.58
CA PRO A 47 -10.81 19.99 5.31
C PRO A 47 -11.81 20.38 4.21
N THR A 48 -11.40 21.29 3.33
CA THR A 48 -12.12 21.62 2.09
C THR A 48 -12.15 20.41 1.18
N ARG A 49 -13.34 20.03 0.67
CA ARG A 49 -13.50 18.88 -0.22
C ARG A 49 -13.82 19.30 -1.64
N PHE A 50 -13.39 18.50 -2.60
CA PHE A 50 -13.48 18.75 -4.03
C PHE A 50 -14.42 17.76 -4.72
N THR A 51 -15.19 18.25 -5.68
CA THR A 51 -15.91 17.42 -6.65
C THR A 51 -15.07 17.37 -7.92
N LEU A 52 -14.22 16.35 -8.05
CA LEU A 52 -13.37 16.14 -9.22
C LEU A 52 -13.69 14.79 -9.87
N GLN A 53 -13.62 14.74 -11.19
CA GLN A 53 -13.77 13.53 -11.99
C GLN A 53 -12.54 13.32 -12.89
N VAL A 54 -12.29 12.06 -13.28
CA VAL A 54 -11.17 11.72 -14.19
C VAL A 54 -11.33 12.51 -15.50
N GLY A 55 -10.25 13.13 -15.95
CA GLY A 55 -10.19 13.92 -17.19
C GLY A 55 -10.63 15.38 -17.04
N GLN A 56 -11.23 15.77 -15.92
CA GLN A 56 -11.53 17.17 -15.61
C GLN A 56 -10.24 17.97 -15.36
N VAL A 57 -10.24 19.26 -15.69
CA VAL A 57 -9.12 20.16 -15.37
C VAL A 57 -9.30 20.71 -13.95
N SER A 58 -8.26 20.62 -13.12
CA SER A 58 -8.30 21.13 -11.75
C SER A 58 -8.36 22.67 -11.73
N PRO A 59 -9.35 23.27 -11.06
CA PRO A 59 -9.50 24.73 -11.00
C PRO A 59 -8.43 25.41 -10.12
N GLU A 60 -7.83 24.66 -9.20
CA GLU A 60 -6.80 25.13 -8.28
C GLU A 60 -5.77 24.04 -7.98
N ALA A 61 -4.64 24.44 -7.39
CA ALA A 61 -3.63 23.50 -6.95
C ALA A 61 -4.04 22.89 -5.60
N ILE A 62 -3.99 21.57 -5.51
CA ILE A 62 -4.39 20.82 -4.31
C ILE A 62 -3.14 20.23 -3.65
N TYR A 63 -3.01 20.44 -2.34
CA TYR A 63 -1.89 19.99 -1.53
C TYR A 63 -2.36 19.00 -0.46
N ALA A 64 -1.48 18.08 -0.07
CA ALA A 64 -1.76 17.09 0.97
C ALA A 64 -1.88 17.76 2.35
N PRO A 65 -3.02 17.67 3.06
CA PRO A 65 -3.19 18.29 4.38
C PRO A 65 -2.43 17.55 5.49
N ARG A 66 -2.01 16.31 5.24
CA ARG A 66 -1.29 15.43 6.16
C ARG A 66 -0.44 14.43 5.38
N ASP A 67 0.48 13.79 6.08
CA ASP A 67 1.20 12.63 5.56
C ASP A 67 0.19 11.51 5.28
N PHE A 68 0.32 10.83 4.15
CA PHE A 68 -0.58 9.75 3.76
C PHE A 68 0.12 8.69 2.91
N LEU A 69 -0.44 7.49 2.89
CA LEU A 69 0.03 6.39 2.06
C LEU A 69 -0.52 6.52 0.63
N ASP A 70 0.34 6.51 -0.37
CA ASP A 70 -0.07 6.42 -1.78
C ASP A 70 -0.34 4.96 -2.16
N GLU A 71 -1.54 4.49 -1.85
CA GLU A 71 -1.98 3.12 -2.14
C GLU A 71 -1.92 2.80 -3.63
N TYR A 72 -2.27 3.76 -4.50
CA TYR A 72 -2.27 3.54 -5.96
C TYR A 72 -0.87 3.28 -6.50
N THR A 73 0.09 4.17 -6.18
CA THR A 73 1.47 3.98 -6.66
C THR A 73 2.11 2.77 -6.01
N THR A 74 1.83 2.51 -4.73
CA THR A 74 2.35 1.34 -4.01
C THR A 74 1.87 0.03 -4.64
N GLU A 75 0.58 -0.07 -4.99
CA GLU A 75 0.05 -1.29 -5.59
C GLU A 75 0.59 -1.51 -7.00
N ASN A 76 0.72 -0.45 -7.81
CA ASN A 76 1.39 -0.57 -9.11
C ASN A 76 2.83 -1.06 -8.97
N MET A 77 3.59 -0.55 -7.99
CA MET A 77 4.96 -1.03 -7.72
C MET A 77 4.98 -2.51 -7.30
N ARG A 78 3.98 -2.98 -6.55
CA ARG A 78 3.83 -4.40 -6.18
C ARG A 78 3.52 -5.26 -7.38
N GLU A 79 2.64 -4.82 -8.27
CA GLU A 79 2.32 -5.52 -9.50
C GLU A 79 3.54 -5.60 -10.43
N GLU A 80 4.31 -4.52 -10.57
CA GLU A 80 5.57 -4.49 -11.32
C GLU A 80 6.60 -5.45 -10.73
N ALA A 81 6.77 -5.47 -9.41
CA ALA A 81 7.67 -6.39 -8.72
C ALA A 81 7.26 -7.86 -8.93
N ALA A 82 5.96 -8.17 -8.83
CA ALA A 82 5.45 -9.51 -9.09
C ALA A 82 5.63 -9.93 -10.56
N ALA A 83 5.43 -9.00 -11.51
CA ALA A 83 5.60 -9.28 -12.93
C ALA A 83 7.07 -9.52 -13.32
N ALA A 84 8.02 -8.97 -12.56
CA ALA A 84 9.45 -9.19 -12.77
C ALA A 84 9.93 -10.58 -12.29
N VAL A 85 9.14 -11.30 -11.48
CA VAL A 85 9.51 -12.64 -11.00
C VAL A 85 9.37 -13.67 -12.13
N PRO A 86 10.46 -14.37 -12.51
CA PRO A 86 10.40 -15.42 -13.52
C PRO A 86 9.60 -16.62 -13.02
N ASP A 87 9.00 -17.35 -13.95
CA ASP A 87 8.27 -18.58 -13.64
C ASP A 87 9.23 -19.67 -13.13
N ILE A 88 8.82 -20.38 -12.08
CA ILE A 88 9.57 -21.45 -11.42
C ILE A 88 9.15 -22.80 -11.99
N TYR A 89 10.13 -23.69 -12.15
CA TYR A 89 9.96 -25.01 -12.72
C TYR A 89 10.56 -26.07 -11.79
N ASP A 90 9.86 -27.19 -11.66
CA ASP A 90 10.33 -28.36 -10.93
C ASP A 90 11.07 -29.31 -11.87
N TYR A 91 12.21 -29.81 -11.40
CA TYR A 91 13.03 -30.79 -12.11
C TYR A 91 12.54 -32.22 -11.81
N ASP A 92 12.28 -33.00 -12.87
CA ASP A 92 11.94 -34.42 -12.77
C ASP A 92 13.16 -35.31 -13.11
N PRO A 93 13.85 -35.89 -12.09
CA PRO A 93 15.00 -36.74 -12.32
C PRO A 93 14.65 -38.05 -13.06
N SER A 94 13.40 -38.51 -13.01
CA SER A 94 12.99 -39.79 -13.61
C SER A 94 13.11 -39.81 -15.13
N VAL A 95 13.14 -38.64 -15.77
CA VAL A 95 13.31 -38.53 -17.22
C VAL A 95 14.74 -38.86 -17.62
N LEU A 96 15.71 -38.40 -16.83
CA LEU A 96 17.13 -38.71 -17.04
C LEU A 96 17.40 -40.20 -16.79
N GLU A 97 16.85 -40.75 -15.70
CA GLU A 97 17.00 -42.18 -15.38
C GLU A 97 16.47 -43.06 -16.51
N ARG A 98 15.23 -42.81 -16.98
CA ARG A 98 14.65 -43.55 -18.11
C ARG A 98 15.45 -43.39 -19.41
N ALA A 99 16.01 -42.21 -19.65
CA ALA A 99 16.84 -41.96 -20.83
C ALA A 99 18.16 -42.76 -20.76
N ARG A 100 18.80 -42.82 -19.59
CA ARG A 100 19.99 -43.66 -19.35
C ARG A 100 19.66 -45.14 -19.52
N ASP A 101 18.58 -45.62 -18.92
CA ASP A 101 18.15 -47.02 -19.03
C ASP A 101 17.89 -47.41 -20.49
N SER A 102 17.17 -46.57 -21.24
CA SER A 102 16.88 -46.82 -22.66
C SER A 102 18.14 -46.79 -23.53
N LEU A 103 19.10 -45.91 -23.22
CA LEU A 103 20.38 -45.85 -23.92
C LEU A 103 21.23 -47.09 -23.61
N GLY A 104 21.29 -47.51 -22.35
CA GLY A 104 22.01 -48.71 -21.91
C GLY A 104 21.42 -49.99 -22.51
N GLU A 105 20.08 -50.13 -22.50
CA GLU A 105 19.41 -51.27 -23.14
C GLU A 105 19.74 -51.37 -24.64
N PHE A 106 19.84 -50.23 -25.34
CA PHE A 106 20.24 -50.19 -26.74
C PHE A 106 21.69 -50.66 -26.97
N PHE A 107 22.66 -50.16 -26.19
CA PHE A 107 24.05 -50.59 -26.32
C PHE A 107 24.28 -52.04 -25.84
N ASP A 108 23.58 -52.49 -24.81
CA ASP A 108 23.56 -53.90 -24.38
C ASP A 108 23.07 -54.82 -25.50
N MET A 109 22.02 -54.40 -26.21
CA MET A 109 21.49 -55.12 -27.35
C MET A 109 22.53 -55.18 -28.49
N LEU A 110 23.17 -54.05 -28.83
CA LEU A 110 24.26 -54.02 -29.82
C LEU A 110 25.43 -54.95 -29.44
N HIS A 111 25.83 -54.97 -28.16
CA HIS A 111 26.88 -55.85 -27.66
C HIS A 111 26.52 -57.33 -27.81
N ARG A 112 25.27 -57.72 -27.54
CA ARG A 112 24.77 -59.10 -27.70
C ARG A 112 24.72 -59.53 -29.16
N THR A 113 24.16 -58.71 -30.04
CA THR A 113 24.05 -59.00 -31.49
C THR A 113 25.42 -59.15 -32.13
N ARG A 114 26.38 -58.31 -31.72
CA ARG A 114 27.78 -58.45 -32.13
C ARG A 114 28.44 -59.73 -31.62
N ALA A 115 28.20 -60.10 -30.35
CA ALA A 115 28.75 -61.33 -29.77
C ALA A 115 28.22 -62.59 -30.49
N GLN A 116 26.95 -62.58 -30.88
CA GLN A 116 26.34 -63.66 -31.68
C GLN A 116 26.92 -63.72 -33.10
N LYS A 117 27.09 -62.59 -33.79
CA LYS A 117 27.72 -62.54 -35.13
C LYS A 117 29.14 -63.11 -35.11
N ASN A 118 29.95 -62.74 -34.12
CA ASN A 118 31.30 -63.27 -33.95
C ASN A 118 31.32 -64.79 -33.61
N GLN A 119 30.30 -65.33 -32.93
CA GLN A 119 30.16 -66.77 -32.66
C GLN A 119 29.69 -67.56 -33.89
N VAL A 120 28.82 -66.98 -34.72
CA VAL A 120 28.36 -67.58 -35.99
C VAL A 120 29.51 -67.61 -37.00
N ASP A 121 30.29 -66.53 -37.14
CA ASP A 121 31.47 -66.50 -38.03
C ASP A 121 32.60 -67.44 -37.57
N SER A 122 32.62 -67.83 -36.28
CA SER A 122 33.57 -68.82 -35.74
C SER A 122 33.14 -70.28 -35.94
N ASN A 123 31.86 -70.55 -36.26
CA ASN A 123 31.29 -71.90 -36.37
C ASN A 123 30.78 -72.27 -37.76
N VAL A 124 31.02 -71.47 -38.80
CA VAL A 124 30.70 -71.85 -40.19
C VAL A 124 31.88 -72.56 -40.86
N GLN A 125 32.05 -73.83 -40.51
CA GLN A 125 32.35 -74.87 -41.50
C GLN A 125 31.30 -75.99 -41.35
N GLU A 126 30.52 -76.15 -42.42
CA GLU A 126 29.56 -77.21 -42.74
C GLU A 126 28.16 -77.18 -42.08
N GLY A 127 27.14 -76.87 -42.92
CA GLY A 127 25.91 -77.68 -42.95
C GLY A 127 24.56 -77.00 -42.64
N ALA A 128 24.03 -76.24 -43.61
CA ALA A 128 22.60 -76.16 -44.00
C ALA A 128 21.52 -75.70 -42.97
N PRO A 129 20.36 -75.20 -43.45
CA PRO A 129 19.61 -74.14 -42.78
C PRO A 129 18.57 -74.67 -41.79
N ASN A 130 18.36 -73.95 -40.69
CA ASN A 130 17.07 -73.97 -40.02
C ASN A 130 16.75 -72.64 -39.33
N THR A 131 15.83 -71.93 -39.96
CA THR A 131 14.63 -71.31 -39.40
C THR A 131 14.60 -71.10 -37.88
N GLY A 132 14.83 -69.85 -37.50
CA GLY A 132 14.43 -69.26 -36.23
C GLY A 132 14.00 -67.81 -36.49
N GLN A 133 12.79 -67.64 -37.01
CA GLN A 133 12.07 -66.36 -36.96
C GLN A 133 11.76 -66.07 -35.49
N GLY A 134 12.16 -64.90 -35.01
CA GLY A 134 11.79 -64.42 -33.69
C GLY A 134 12.55 -63.15 -33.33
N GLU A 135 11.95 -62.01 -33.69
CA GLU A 135 12.11 -60.71 -33.00
C GLU A 135 13.52 -60.14 -32.83
N ASP A 136 14.18 -59.68 -33.91
CA ASP A 136 15.24 -58.66 -33.77
C ASP A 136 15.55 -57.86 -35.08
N ASP A 137 14.50 -57.52 -35.86
CA ASP A 137 14.65 -56.80 -37.14
C ASP A 137 14.87 -55.28 -36.98
N SER A 138 14.89 -54.79 -35.74
CA SER A 138 15.07 -53.35 -35.42
C SER A 138 16.53 -52.89 -35.43
N LEU A 139 17.50 -53.83 -35.40
CA LEU A 139 18.94 -53.53 -35.32
C LEU A 139 19.66 -53.58 -36.68
N ALA A 140 19.03 -54.18 -37.70
CA ALA A 140 19.52 -54.16 -39.07
C ALA A 140 19.60 -52.74 -39.66
N SER A 141 18.99 -51.77 -38.98
CA SER A 141 18.95 -50.34 -39.32
C SER A 141 20.20 -49.55 -38.95
N PHE A 142 21.12 -50.12 -38.13
CA PHE A 142 22.34 -49.42 -37.68
C PHE A 142 23.66 -50.14 -38.05
N PRO A 143 23.91 -50.45 -39.34
CA PRO A 143 25.14 -51.12 -39.79
C PRO A 143 26.45 -50.47 -39.28
N PRO A 144 26.61 -49.12 -39.30
CA PRO A 144 27.86 -48.47 -38.91
C PRO A 144 28.27 -48.74 -37.45
N LEU A 145 27.30 -48.94 -36.54
CA LEU A 145 27.58 -49.19 -35.13
C LEU A 145 28.04 -50.62 -34.85
N LEU A 146 27.68 -51.57 -35.73
CA LEU A 146 28.08 -52.97 -35.63
C LEU A 146 29.51 -53.23 -36.15
N GLU A 147 30.10 -52.28 -36.89
CA GLU A 147 31.42 -52.39 -37.52
C GLU A 147 32.58 -51.81 -36.68
N LEU A 148 32.29 -50.90 -35.71
CA LEU A 148 33.27 -50.30 -34.79
C LEU A 148 34.04 -51.34 -33.97
N ASP A 149 35.25 -51.08 -33.45
CA ASP A 149 35.89 -52.00 -32.49
C ASP A 149 35.16 -52.05 -31.13
N ARG A 150 35.32 -53.12 -30.35
CA ARG A 150 34.69 -53.25 -29.02
C ARG A 150 35.08 -52.09 -28.10
N ARG A 151 36.35 -51.66 -28.14
CA ARG A 151 36.83 -50.55 -27.29
C ARG A 151 36.22 -49.22 -27.73
N GLU A 152 36.17 -48.99 -29.03
CA GLU A 152 35.59 -47.77 -29.62
C GLU A 152 34.09 -47.65 -29.32
N LEU A 153 33.35 -48.77 -29.32
CA LEU A 153 31.93 -48.78 -28.98
C LEU A 153 31.66 -48.42 -27.51
N ILE A 154 32.48 -48.95 -26.58
CA ILE A 154 32.38 -48.63 -25.14
C ILE A 154 32.74 -47.16 -24.87
N GLU A 155 33.75 -46.63 -25.56
CA GLU A 155 34.13 -45.21 -25.45
C GLU A 155 33.04 -44.29 -26.02
N LEU A 156 32.43 -44.67 -27.14
CA LEU A 156 31.31 -43.95 -27.74
C LEU A 156 30.09 -43.95 -26.81
N GLU A 157 29.67 -45.11 -26.31
CA GLU A 157 28.55 -45.24 -25.35
C GLU A 157 28.72 -44.28 -24.17
N LYS A 158 29.88 -44.36 -23.50
CA LYS A 158 30.18 -43.50 -22.34
C LYS A 158 30.14 -42.02 -22.69
N ARG A 159 30.61 -41.64 -23.89
CA ARG A 159 30.61 -40.24 -24.33
C ARG A 159 29.20 -39.74 -24.64
N VAL A 160 28.37 -40.54 -25.29
CA VAL A 160 26.97 -40.23 -25.59
C VAL A 160 26.17 -40.14 -24.31
N GLU A 161 26.36 -41.07 -23.37
CA GLU A 161 25.72 -41.04 -22.06
C GLU A 161 26.08 -39.76 -21.30
N GLN A 162 27.34 -39.33 -21.30
CA GLN A 162 27.78 -38.10 -20.65
C GLN A 162 27.12 -36.84 -21.24
N LEU A 163 27.02 -36.75 -22.57
CA LEU A 163 26.40 -35.61 -23.24
C LEU A 163 24.88 -35.59 -23.02
N LEU A 164 24.22 -36.75 -23.14
CA LEU A 164 22.80 -36.89 -22.85
C LEU A 164 22.48 -36.53 -21.39
N ALA A 165 23.28 -37.05 -20.46
CA ALA A 165 23.18 -36.75 -19.04
C ALA A 165 23.36 -35.27 -18.76
N SER A 166 24.45 -34.66 -19.25
CA SER A 166 24.70 -33.23 -19.06
C SER A 166 23.53 -32.38 -19.59
N LYS A 167 22.95 -32.77 -20.73
CA LYS A 167 21.84 -32.04 -21.31
C LYS A 167 20.58 -32.12 -20.49
N LEU A 168 20.21 -33.31 -20.02
CA LEU A 168 19.02 -33.51 -19.20
C LEU A 168 19.21 -32.99 -17.78
N GLU A 169 20.40 -33.10 -17.18
CA GLU A 169 20.73 -32.53 -15.85
C GLU A 169 20.63 -30.99 -15.84
N SER A 170 20.92 -30.33 -16.97
CA SER A 170 20.74 -28.87 -17.10
C SER A 170 19.26 -28.42 -17.09
N GLY A 171 18.33 -29.35 -17.23
CA GLY A 171 16.90 -29.08 -17.30
C GLY A 171 16.46 -28.65 -18.71
N VAL A 172 15.44 -29.31 -19.24
CA VAL A 172 14.86 -29.05 -20.55
C VAL A 172 13.38 -28.72 -20.37
N LYS A 173 12.99 -27.49 -20.68
CA LYS A 173 11.57 -27.08 -20.70
C LYS A 173 10.90 -27.56 -21.98
N VAL A 174 9.56 -27.65 -21.93
CA VAL A 174 8.73 -28.09 -23.08
C VAL A 174 8.96 -27.21 -24.32
N ASN A 175 9.03 -25.90 -24.15
CA ASN A 175 9.27 -24.93 -25.24
C ASN A 175 10.73 -24.89 -25.73
N GLU A 176 11.67 -25.40 -24.94
CA GLU A 176 13.11 -25.44 -25.25
C GLU A 176 13.55 -26.82 -25.80
N LEU A 177 12.62 -27.78 -25.93
CA LEU A 177 12.91 -29.16 -26.32
C LEU A 177 13.60 -29.27 -27.69
N LEU A 178 13.11 -28.50 -28.68
CA LEU A 178 13.68 -28.51 -30.03
C LEU A 178 15.11 -27.96 -30.04
N SER A 179 15.35 -26.84 -29.34
CA SER A 179 16.69 -26.28 -29.18
C SER A 179 17.62 -27.21 -28.40
N ALA A 180 17.11 -27.92 -27.39
CA ALA A 180 17.89 -28.86 -26.62
C ALA A 180 18.37 -30.04 -27.48
N ARG A 181 17.50 -30.58 -28.36
CA ARG A 181 17.86 -31.61 -29.34
C ARG A 181 18.86 -31.10 -30.36
N GLN A 182 18.67 -29.88 -30.87
CA GLN A 182 19.59 -29.29 -31.84
C GLN A 182 20.99 -29.09 -31.24
N GLN A 183 21.08 -28.63 -29.99
CA GLN A 183 22.37 -28.47 -29.29
C GLN A 183 23.05 -29.83 -29.07
N LEU A 184 22.31 -30.84 -28.61
CA LEU A 184 22.86 -32.20 -28.48
C LEU A 184 23.35 -32.74 -29.84
N SER A 185 22.61 -32.51 -30.92
CA SER A 185 23.05 -32.89 -32.28
C SER A 185 24.38 -32.26 -32.67
N GLN A 186 24.58 -30.97 -32.37
CA GLN A 186 25.84 -30.27 -32.64
C GLN A 186 26.99 -30.80 -31.78
N GLU A 187 26.73 -31.11 -30.51
CA GLU A 187 27.74 -31.70 -29.61
C GLU A 187 28.15 -33.11 -30.05
N LEU A 188 27.21 -33.90 -30.57
CA LEU A 188 27.47 -35.23 -31.13
C LEU A 188 28.33 -35.17 -32.40
N GLU A 189 28.17 -34.15 -33.24
CA GLU A 189 29.01 -33.93 -34.44
C GLU A 189 30.48 -33.63 -34.14
N LEU A 190 30.78 -33.17 -32.91
CA LEU A 190 32.15 -32.89 -32.48
C LEU A 190 32.92 -34.13 -32.02
N ILE A 191 32.25 -35.29 -31.92
CA ILE A 191 32.90 -36.55 -31.54
C ILE A 191 33.70 -37.07 -32.76
N PRO A 192 34.96 -37.53 -32.58
CA PRO A 192 35.84 -37.90 -33.70
C PRO A 192 35.50 -39.28 -34.32
N TYR A 193 34.28 -39.45 -34.84
CA TYR A 193 33.85 -40.63 -35.60
C TYR A 193 33.34 -40.24 -37.01
N SER A 194 33.10 -41.25 -37.86
CA SER A 194 32.52 -41.02 -39.18
C SER A 194 31.09 -40.48 -39.07
N LEU A 195 30.65 -39.72 -40.09
CA LEU A 195 29.29 -39.16 -40.14
C LEU A 195 28.21 -40.24 -40.04
N GLU A 196 28.44 -41.41 -40.63
CA GLU A 196 27.54 -42.55 -40.58
C GLU A 196 27.33 -43.09 -39.15
N VAL A 197 28.39 -43.11 -38.33
CA VAL A 197 28.31 -43.48 -36.91
C VAL A 197 27.58 -42.41 -36.10
N ILE A 198 27.85 -41.13 -36.37
CA ILE A 198 27.21 -40.02 -35.67
C ILE A 198 25.71 -39.94 -35.97
N ASP A 199 25.30 -40.14 -37.22
CA ASP A 199 23.88 -40.13 -37.60
C ASP A 199 23.13 -41.28 -36.94
N ALA A 200 23.71 -42.49 -36.91
CA ALA A 200 23.17 -43.62 -36.17
C ALA A 200 23.01 -43.34 -34.66
N VAL A 201 23.98 -42.65 -34.04
CA VAL A 201 23.90 -42.24 -32.63
C VAL A 201 22.82 -41.18 -32.41
N LYS A 202 22.68 -40.21 -33.31
CA LYS A 202 21.65 -39.16 -33.22
C LYS A 202 20.24 -39.73 -33.28
N ASP A 203 20.01 -40.72 -34.15
CA ASP A 203 18.72 -41.40 -34.28
C ASP A 203 18.27 -42.06 -32.97
N VAL A 204 19.22 -42.48 -32.14
CA VAL A 204 18.97 -43.09 -30.83
C VAL A 204 18.92 -42.04 -29.72
N ALA A 205 19.88 -41.11 -29.67
CA ALA A 205 20.06 -40.18 -28.56
C ALA A 205 19.06 -39.01 -28.58
N LEU A 206 18.71 -38.46 -29.76
CA LEU A 206 17.83 -37.28 -29.85
C LEU A 206 16.39 -37.56 -29.39
N PRO A 207 15.76 -38.71 -29.68
CA PRO A 207 14.43 -39.05 -29.16
C PRO A 207 14.38 -39.23 -27.64
N LEU A 208 15.51 -39.56 -27.00
CA LEU A 208 15.64 -39.71 -25.55
C LEU A 208 15.66 -38.37 -24.82
N VAL A 209 16.03 -37.27 -25.50
CA VAL A 209 15.86 -35.92 -24.96
C VAL A 209 14.37 -35.60 -24.88
N ARG A 210 13.88 -35.49 -23.66
CA ARG A 210 12.49 -35.13 -23.31
C ARG A 210 12.49 -33.99 -22.30
N ALA A 211 11.39 -33.26 -22.25
CA ALA A 211 11.23 -32.21 -21.24
C ALA A 211 11.18 -32.83 -19.84
N ASN A 212 11.95 -32.25 -18.93
CA ASN A 212 12.06 -32.67 -17.53
C ASN A 212 12.01 -31.48 -16.56
N MET A 213 11.62 -30.30 -17.05
CA MET A 213 11.32 -29.12 -16.26
C MET A 213 9.84 -28.77 -16.43
N PHE A 214 9.08 -28.86 -15.35
CA PHE A 214 7.63 -28.64 -15.37
C PHE A 214 7.26 -27.39 -14.59
N PHE A 215 6.41 -26.54 -15.17
CA PHE A 215 6.00 -25.29 -14.54
C PHE A 215 5.32 -25.55 -13.19
N ASN A 216 5.82 -24.91 -12.14
CA ASN A 216 5.28 -24.98 -10.79
C ASN A 216 4.47 -23.69 -10.52
N PRO A 217 3.13 -23.71 -10.70
CA PRO A 217 2.31 -22.53 -10.49
C PRO A 217 2.26 -22.09 -9.02
N ILE A 218 2.44 -23.03 -8.08
CA ILE A 218 2.37 -22.75 -6.65
C ILE A 218 3.63 -22.00 -6.22
N ALA A 219 4.82 -22.55 -6.49
CA ALA A 219 6.09 -21.90 -6.16
C ALA A 219 6.22 -20.54 -6.87
N THR A 220 5.80 -20.46 -8.13
CA THR A 220 5.78 -19.19 -8.87
C THR A 220 4.86 -18.16 -8.21
N ALA A 221 3.65 -18.55 -7.80
CA ALA A 221 2.73 -17.65 -7.12
C ALA A 221 3.26 -17.21 -5.75
N GLU A 222 3.89 -18.13 -5.01
CA GLU A 222 4.51 -17.84 -3.71
C GLU A 222 5.65 -16.81 -3.84
N GLU A 223 6.56 -17.00 -4.81
CA GLU A 223 7.64 -16.03 -5.04
C GLU A 223 7.12 -14.69 -5.58
N LYS A 224 6.07 -14.70 -6.42
CA LYS A 224 5.39 -13.46 -6.83
C LYS A 224 4.80 -12.71 -5.64
N GLU A 225 4.21 -13.41 -4.68
CA GLU A 225 3.67 -12.78 -3.47
C GLU A 225 4.79 -12.23 -2.55
N LYS A 226 5.87 -12.99 -2.35
CA LYS A 226 7.05 -12.50 -1.62
C LYS A 226 7.62 -11.23 -2.25
N ALA A 227 7.66 -11.15 -3.58
CA ALA A 227 8.07 -9.96 -4.29
C ALA A 227 7.14 -8.77 -4.02
N ARG A 228 5.81 -8.96 -3.97
CA ARG A 228 4.86 -7.91 -3.57
C ARG A 228 5.07 -7.44 -2.14
N GLU A 229 5.23 -8.37 -1.21
CA GLU A 229 5.44 -8.06 0.20
C GLU A 229 6.76 -7.33 0.45
N SER A 230 7.77 -7.56 -0.40
CA SER A 230 9.06 -6.87 -0.32
C SER A 230 9.01 -5.39 -0.73
N VAL A 231 7.93 -4.95 -1.40
CA VAL A 231 7.76 -3.55 -1.82
C VAL A 231 7.36 -2.70 -0.63
N GLU A 232 8.23 -1.76 -0.26
CA GLU A 232 7.97 -0.79 0.79
C GLU A 232 6.82 0.17 0.40
N PRO A 233 5.86 0.43 1.32
CA PRO A 233 4.77 1.37 1.05
C PRO A 233 5.26 2.80 0.83
N LEU A 234 4.74 3.48 -0.19
CA LEU A 234 5.15 4.84 -0.53
C LEU A 234 4.36 5.89 0.29
N TRP A 235 5.03 6.53 1.25
CA TRP A 235 4.47 7.62 2.04
C TRP A 235 4.72 8.98 1.39
N ILE A 236 3.66 9.77 1.23
CA ILE A 236 3.72 11.15 0.74
C ILE A 236 3.61 12.11 1.93
N PRO A 237 4.57 13.03 2.11
CA PRO A 237 4.55 13.99 3.22
C PRO A 237 3.48 15.09 3.02
N LYS A 238 3.09 15.71 4.13
CA LYS A 238 2.17 16.86 4.16
C LYS A 238 2.72 18.01 3.33
N ASN A 239 1.80 18.84 2.84
CA ASN A 239 2.05 19.96 1.94
C ASN A 239 2.70 19.57 0.60
N THR A 240 2.76 18.28 0.27
CA THR A 240 3.12 17.85 -1.10
C THR A 240 2.00 18.22 -2.04
N ARG A 241 2.35 18.77 -3.21
CA ARG A 241 1.39 19.10 -4.25
C ARG A 241 0.90 17.81 -4.92
N ILE A 242 -0.40 17.59 -4.90
CA ILE A 242 -1.08 16.42 -5.48
C ILE A 242 -1.49 16.72 -6.92
N ILE A 243 -2.10 17.88 -7.14
CA ILE A 243 -2.59 18.31 -8.46
C ILE A 243 -2.23 19.78 -8.65
N ASP A 244 -1.71 20.17 -9.80
CA ASP A 244 -1.47 21.57 -10.15
C ASP A 244 -2.70 22.26 -10.74
N LYS A 245 -2.74 23.59 -10.66
CA LYS A 245 -3.81 24.38 -11.28
C LYS A 245 -3.74 24.23 -12.79
N GLY A 246 -4.84 23.83 -13.42
CA GLY A 246 -4.89 23.60 -14.87
C GLY A 246 -4.43 22.21 -15.30
N GLU A 247 -4.02 21.36 -14.37
CA GLU A 247 -3.68 19.96 -14.64
C GLU A 247 -4.92 19.10 -14.81
N ARG A 248 -4.85 18.07 -15.67
CA ARG A 248 -5.94 17.09 -15.84
C ARG A 248 -5.92 16.08 -14.69
N VAL A 249 -7.07 15.84 -14.08
CA VAL A 249 -7.24 14.88 -12.99
C VAL A 249 -7.08 13.46 -13.54
N THR A 250 -6.14 12.71 -12.97
CA THR A 250 -5.88 11.30 -13.29
C THR A 250 -6.55 10.38 -12.25
N GLU A 251 -6.60 9.07 -12.52
CA GLU A 251 -7.07 8.09 -11.53
C GLU A 251 -6.21 8.08 -10.27
N LYS A 252 -4.88 8.22 -10.42
CA LYS A 252 -3.95 8.39 -9.31
C LYS A 252 -4.37 9.56 -8.41
N HIS A 253 -4.67 10.71 -9.01
CA HIS A 253 -5.10 11.89 -8.26
C HIS A 253 -6.38 11.62 -7.47
N LEU A 254 -7.38 10.98 -8.07
CA LEU A 254 -8.61 10.64 -7.35
C LEU A 254 -8.35 9.69 -6.19
N LYS A 255 -7.54 8.65 -6.38
CA LYS A 255 -7.21 7.72 -5.29
C LYS A 255 -6.47 8.40 -4.15
N GLN A 256 -5.48 9.23 -4.44
CA GLN A 256 -4.78 10.01 -3.43
C GLN A 256 -5.74 10.96 -2.67
N LEU A 257 -6.63 11.66 -3.38
CA LEU A 257 -7.65 12.52 -2.76
C LEU A 257 -8.69 11.72 -1.96
N GLU A 258 -9.01 10.49 -2.37
CA GLU A 258 -9.90 9.57 -1.65
C GLU A 258 -9.28 9.16 -0.31
N THR A 259 -8.02 8.73 -0.29
CA THR A 259 -7.27 8.37 0.93
C THR A 259 -7.17 9.56 1.91
N LEU A 260 -7.07 10.78 1.37
CA LEU A 260 -7.06 12.00 2.17
C LEU A 260 -8.45 12.46 2.63
N GLY A 261 -9.53 11.83 2.15
CA GLY A 261 -10.91 12.23 2.44
C GLY A 261 -11.29 13.58 1.81
N LEU A 262 -10.54 14.03 0.80
CA LEU A 262 -10.77 15.30 0.11
C LEU A 262 -11.84 15.21 -0.97
N LEU A 263 -12.32 14.01 -1.33
CA LEU A 263 -13.43 13.84 -2.27
C LEU A 263 -14.80 13.96 -1.58
N GLN A 264 -15.72 14.65 -2.25
CA GLN A 264 -17.12 14.80 -1.84
C GLN A 264 -17.89 13.47 -2.01
N GLY A 265 -18.65 13.04 -0.99
CA GLY A 265 -19.47 11.80 -1.06
C GLY A 265 -18.91 10.56 -0.33
N SER A 266 -17.70 10.62 0.24
CA SER A 266 -17.19 9.58 1.14
C SER A 266 -17.92 9.63 2.49
N GLY A 267 -18.59 8.54 2.89
CA GLY A 267 -19.48 8.44 4.07
C GLY A 267 -18.89 8.86 5.43
N ALA A 268 -17.57 9.07 5.50
CA ALA A 268 -16.88 9.74 6.60
C ALA A 268 -17.32 11.21 6.83
N HIS A 269 -18.14 11.79 5.93
CA HIS A 269 -18.66 13.16 5.98
C HIS A 269 -19.24 13.55 7.34
N TYR A 270 -20.21 12.79 7.86
CA TYR A 270 -20.97 13.23 9.04
C TYR A 270 -20.29 12.90 10.37
N MET A 271 -19.37 11.92 10.38
CA MET A 271 -18.77 11.42 11.62
C MET A 271 -17.84 12.46 12.25
N GLY A 272 -17.08 13.22 11.44
CA GLY A 272 -16.22 14.29 11.92
C GLY A 272 -17.01 15.44 12.56
N TYR A 273 -18.05 15.94 11.88
CA TYR A 273 -18.92 16.99 12.42
C TYR A 273 -19.64 16.53 13.69
N LEU A 274 -20.11 15.27 13.72
CA LEU A 274 -20.75 14.69 14.90
C LEU A 274 -19.77 14.59 16.09
N GLY A 275 -18.54 14.14 15.85
CA GLY A 275 -17.49 14.08 16.87
C GLY A 275 -17.15 15.46 17.43
N LEU A 276 -16.99 16.47 16.56
CA LEU A 276 -16.79 17.86 16.95
C LEU A 276 -17.96 18.39 17.79
N LEU A 277 -19.19 18.09 17.37
CA LEU A 277 -20.41 18.51 18.07
C LEU A 277 -20.47 17.91 19.48
N ILE A 278 -20.21 16.61 19.61
CA ILE A 278 -20.22 15.90 20.90
C ILE A 278 -19.13 16.45 21.83
N LEU A 279 -17.90 16.61 21.33
CA LEU A 279 -16.79 17.14 22.11
C LEU A 279 -17.10 18.54 22.62
N LEU A 280 -17.57 19.43 21.74
CA LEU A 280 -17.92 20.80 22.12
C LEU A 280 -19.10 20.83 23.10
N LEU A 281 -20.08 19.94 22.93
CA LEU A 281 -21.21 19.79 23.87
C LEU A 281 -20.71 19.41 25.26
N ILE A 282 -19.79 18.45 25.37
CA ILE A 282 -19.17 18.05 26.63
C ILE A 282 -18.47 19.23 27.28
N ILE A 283 -17.64 19.97 26.53
CA ILE A 283 -16.95 21.17 27.03
C ILE A 283 -17.96 22.20 27.55
N PHE A 284 -19.02 22.49 26.79
CA PHE A 284 -20.08 23.43 27.19
C PHE A 284 -20.83 22.97 28.43
N ILE A 285 -21.13 21.68 28.57
CA ILE A 285 -21.78 21.10 29.75
C ILE A 285 -20.85 21.27 30.97
N VAL A 286 -19.58 20.92 30.86
CA VAL A 286 -18.61 21.05 31.96
C VAL A 286 -18.46 22.50 32.39
N VAL A 287 -18.28 23.44 31.45
CA VAL A 287 -18.21 24.87 31.74
C VAL A 287 -19.52 25.37 32.35
N GLY A 288 -20.67 24.97 31.80
CA GLY A 288 -21.99 25.36 32.31
C GLY A 288 -22.24 24.87 33.74
N ILE A 289 -21.87 23.63 34.06
CA ILE A 289 -21.95 23.06 35.41
C ILE A 289 -21.02 23.84 36.36
N TYR A 290 -19.78 24.08 35.96
CA TYR A 290 -18.83 24.85 36.77
C TYR A 290 -19.36 26.24 37.10
N LEU A 291 -19.86 26.97 36.08
CA LEU A 291 -20.45 28.29 36.26
C LEU A 291 -21.68 28.25 37.17
N ALA A 292 -22.54 27.25 37.04
CA ALA A 292 -23.76 27.13 37.83
C ALA A 292 -23.49 26.84 39.32
N ILE A 293 -22.43 26.06 39.63
CA ILE A 293 -22.10 25.63 41.00
C ILE A 293 -21.13 26.62 41.67
N PHE A 294 -19.99 26.88 41.03
CA PHE A 294 -18.86 27.60 41.64
C PHE A 294 -18.83 29.09 41.29
N ALA A 295 -19.33 29.46 40.10
CA ALA A 295 -19.23 30.83 39.58
C ALA A 295 -20.62 31.48 39.39
N LYS A 296 -21.51 31.29 40.38
CA LYS A 296 -22.95 31.64 40.28
C LYS A 296 -23.20 33.11 39.91
N THR A 297 -22.37 34.03 40.39
CA THR A 297 -22.40 35.46 40.05
C THR A 297 -22.28 35.69 38.55
N PHE A 298 -21.35 34.99 37.89
CA PHE A 298 -21.14 35.06 36.45
C PHE A 298 -22.26 34.34 35.70
N TYR A 299 -22.67 33.15 36.17
CA TYR A 299 -23.75 32.38 35.56
C TYR A 299 -25.11 33.10 35.57
N GLN A 300 -25.39 33.90 36.60
CA GLN A 300 -26.66 34.61 36.71
C GLN A 300 -26.74 35.88 35.87
N ASN A 301 -25.59 36.43 35.46
CA ASN A 301 -25.51 37.72 34.77
C ASN A 301 -25.27 37.51 33.25
N PRO A 302 -26.27 37.77 32.39
CA PRO A 302 -26.14 37.55 30.94
C PRO A 302 -24.98 38.35 30.31
N SER A 303 -24.69 39.55 30.82
CA SER A 303 -23.61 40.39 30.29
C SER A 303 -22.23 39.79 30.55
N LEU A 304 -22.02 39.15 31.70
CA LEU A 304 -20.77 38.47 32.03
C LEU A 304 -20.61 37.17 31.24
N LEU A 305 -21.71 36.43 31.02
CA LEU A 305 -21.70 35.27 30.12
C LEU A 305 -21.36 35.68 28.67
N PHE A 306 -21.92 36.79 28.19
CA PHE A 306 -21.60 37.32 26.87
C PHE A 306 -20.13 37.73 26.79
N LEU A 307 -19.60 38.38 27.83
CA LEU A 307 -18.18 38.74 27.90
C LEU A 307 -17.26 37.51 27.83
N ILE A 308 -17.56 36.45 28.59
CA ILE A 308 -16.83 35.17 28.53
C ILE A 308 -16.87 34.59 27.11
N GLY A 309 -18.05 34.55 26.50
CA GLY A 309 -18.24 34.08 25.13
C GLY A 309 -17.46 34.90 24.10
N LEU A 310 -17.47 36.23 24.24
CA LEU A 310 -16.75 37.15 23.37
C LEU A 310 -15.24 36.95 23.47
N ILE A 311 -14.69 36.85 24.69
CA ILE A 311 -13.26 36.57 24.90
C ILE A 311 -12.89 35.22 24.26
N THR A 312 -13.75 34.21 24.40
CA THR A 312 -13.56 32.89 23.80
C THR A 312 -13.51 32.96 22.27
N ILE A 313 -14.45 33.67 21.66
CA ILE A 313 -14.52 33.84 20.20
C ILE A 313 -13.29 34.60 19.68
N ILE A 314 -12.89 35.69 20.34
CA ILE A 314 -11.70 36.47 19.95
C ILE A 314 -10.44 35.61 20.06
N THR A 315 -10.29 34.85 21.15
CA THR A 315 -9.14 33.96 21.35
C THR A 315 -9.08 32.88 20.27
N LEU A 316 -10.22 32.29 19.91
CA LEU A 316 -10.33 31.33 18.82
C LEU A 316 -9.98 31.96 17.46
N ALA A 317 -10.47 33.15 17.17
CA ALA A 317 -10.16 33.85 15.92
C ALA A 317 -8.65 34.11 15.78
N PHE A 318 -8.00 34.59 16.83
CA PHE A 318 -6.55 34.77 16.84
C PHE A 318 -5.78 33.44 16.80
N ALA A 319 -6.29 32.39 17.45
CA ALA A 319 -5.68 31.06 17.38
C ALA A 319 -5.69 30.51 15.95
N ILE A 320 -6.83 30.61 15.26
CA ILE A 320 -6.97 30.19 13.86
C ILE A 320 -6.05 31.03 12.97
N ALA A 321 -6.04 32.36 13.13
CA ALA A 321 -5.19 33.25 12.36
C ALA A 321 -3.68 32.97 12.56
N ALA A 322 -3.25 32.74 13.80
CA ALA A 322 -1.86 32.43 14.12
C ALA A 322 -1.43 31.06 13.58
N ASN A 323 -2.33 30.07 13.59
CA ASN A 323 -2.06 28.73 13.08
C ASN A 323 -1.70 28.72 11.58
N PHE A 324 -2.21 29.68 10.79
CA PHE A 324 -1.80 29.83 9.38
C PHE A 324 -0.30 30.10 9.21
N PHE A 325 0.34 30.77 10.18
CA PHE A 325 1.78 31.04 10.16
C PHE A 325 2.55 29.95 10.90
N SER A 326 2.15 29.66 12.14
CA SER A 326 2.74 28.60 12.97
C SER A 326 1.84 28.32 14.17
N ALA A 327 1.59 27.04 14.42
CA ALA A 327 0.85 26.60 15.60
C ALA A 327 1.52 26.99 16.94
N TYR A 328 2.85 27.24 16.96
CA TYR A 328 3.55 27.73 18.16
C TYR A 328 3.29 29.20 18.48
N LEU A 329 2.74 29.98 17.53
CA LEU A 329 2.41 31.39 17.73
C LEU A 329 1.00 31.61 18.30
N ILE A 330 0.23 30.54 18.52
CA ILE A 330 -1.15 30.63 18.97
C ILE A 330 -1.21 31.30 20.35
N PRO A 331 -1.86 32.48 20.48
CA PRO A 331 -1.77 33.29 21.69
C PRO A 331 -2.83 32.90 22.74
N VAL A 332 -2.82 31.65 23.24
CA VAL A 332 -3.77 31.20 24.28
C VAL A 332 -3.70 32.06 25.54
N ALA A 333 -2.50 32.48 25.92
CA ALA A 333 -2.27 33.35 27.06
C ALA A 333 -3.11 34.65 27.00
N MET A 334 -3.38 35.18 25.79
CA MET A 334 -4.22 36.39 25.63
C MET A 334 -5.62 36.17 26.20
N GLY A 335 -6.31 35.10 25.81
CA GLY A 335 -7.67 34.81 26.28
C GLY A 335 -7.70 34.55 27.79
N VAL A 336 -6.69 33.82 28.27
CA VAL A 336 -6.55 33.49 29.69
C VAL A 336 -6.32 34.75 30.54
N ILE A 337 -5.45 35.67 30.11
CA ILE A 337 -5.19 36.95 30.79
C ILE A 337 -6.46 37.80 30.83
N LEU A 338 -7.19 37.91 29.71
CA LEU A 338 -8.43 38.68 29.65
C LEU A 338 -9.47 38.17 30.66
N ILE A 339 -9.61 36.84 30.81
CA ILE A 339 -10.51 36.25 31.79
C ILE A 339 -10.00 36.50 33.21
N ALA A 340 -8.70 36.36 33.48
CA ALA A 340 -8.13 36.58 34.80
C ALA A 340 -8.30 38.03 35.28
N VAL A 341 -8.14 39.00 34.38
CA VAL A 341 -8.19 40.44 34.67
C VAL A 341 -9.63 40.96 34.75
N LEU A 342 -10.51 40.56 33.81
CA LEU A 342 -11.87 41.11 33.72
C LEU A 342 -12.90 40.37 34.57
N LEU A 343 -12.61 39.13 34.96
CA LEU A 343 -13.58 38.25 35.63
C LEU A 343 -13.00 37.70 36.94
N ASP A 344 -12.26 36.59 36.87
CA ASP A 344 -11.69 35.93 38.04
C ASP A 344 -10.55 34.98 37.64
N THR A 345 -9.59 34.80 38.56
CA THR A 345 -8.44 33.91 38.35
C THR A 345 -8.84 32.44 38.27
N ASN A 346 -9.83 31.98 39.05
CA ASN A 346 -10.26 30.57 39.01
C ASN A 346 -10.94 30.23 37.68
N LEU A 347 -11.71 31.17 37.13
CA LEU A 347 -12.28 31.05 35.79
C LEU A 347 -11.18 30.98 34.72
N ALA A 348 -10.12 31.78 34.85
CA ALA A 348 -9.03 31.77 33.90
C ALA A 348 -8.31 30.41 33.85
N ILE A 349 -8.15 29.72 34.98
CA ILE A 349 -7.59 28.37 35.04
C ILE A 349 -8.46 27.37 34.28
N LEU A 350 -9.79 27.39 34.49
CA LEU A 350 -10.72 26.54 33.75
C LEU A 350 -10.63 26.81 32.24
N PHE A 351 -10.69 28.08 31.84
CA PHE A 351 -10.65 28.45 30.43
C PHE A 351 -9.28 28.18 29.79
N ASN A 352 -8.19 28.17 30.54
CA ASN A 352 -6.91 27.70 30.03
C ASN A 352 -6.97 26.22 29.58
N ILE A 353 -7.60 25.36 30.38
CA ILE A 353 -7.82 23.95 30.00
C ILE A 353 -8.68 23.87 28.75
N VAL A 354 -9.76 24.66 28.69
CA VAL A 354 -10.65 24.71 27.52
C VAL A 354 -9.89 25.18 26.28
N PHE A 355 -9.14 26.29 26.35
CA PHE A 355 -8.39 26.80 25.21
C PHE A 355 -7.30 25.85 24.77
N ALA A 356 -6.58 25.20 25.69
CA ALA A 356 -5.59 24.19 25.33
C ALA A 356 -6.22 23.04 24.52
N LEU A 357 -7.36 22.51 24.97
CA LEU A 357 -8.10 21.47 24.24
C LEU A 357 -8.56 21.94 22.85
N LEU A 358 -9.10 23.15 22.76
CA LEU A 358 -9.54 23.73 21.48
C LEU A 358 -8.36 23.99 20.53
N VAL A 359 -7.19 24.38 21.03
CA VAL A 359 -5.96 24.52 20.23
C VAL A 359 -5.46 23.17 19.74
N GLY A 360 -5.53 22.14 20.58
CA GLY A 360 -5.26 20.76 20.15
C GLY A 360 -6.13 20.38 18.95
N LEU A 361 -7.42 20.74 18.98
CA LEU A 361 -8.33 20.49 17.87
C LEU A 361 -7.99 21.29 16.60
N ILE A 362 -7.73 22.59 16.74
CA ILE A 362 -7.36 23.50 15.64
C ILE A 362 -6.07 23.03 14.94
N THR A 363 -5.16 22.43 15.69
CA THR A 363 -3.83 22.00 15.20
C THR A 363 -3.78 20.53 14.76
N GLY A 364 -4.94 19.88 14.55
CA GLY A 364 -5.00 18.50 14.07
C GLY A 364 -4.67 17.45 15.14
N THR A 365 -5.13 17.66 16.37
CA THR A 365 -4.97 16.76 17.53
C THR A 365 -3.51 16.53 17.96
N ASN A 366 -2.61 17.46 17.64
CA ASN A 366 -1.20 17.35 18.01
C ASN A 366 -1.01 17.80 19.47
N PHE A 367 -0.66 16.84 20.33
CA PHE A 367 -0.52 17.04 21.78
C PHE A 367 0.56 18.07 22.15
N ASN A 368 1.56 18.29 21.30
CA ASN A 368 2.64 19.24 21.59
C ASN A 368 2.12 20.67 21.68
N TYR A 369 1.26 21.09 20.75
CA TYR A 369 0.70 22.45 20.75
C TYR A 369 -0.28 22.64 21.89
N MET A 370 -1.10 21.64 22.19
CA MET A 370 -1.98 21.64 23.35
C MET A 370 -1.19 21.82 24.65
N PHE A 371 -0.07 21.11 24.80
CA PHE A 371 0.78 21.22 25.98
C PHE A 371 1.42 22.60 26.12
N VAL A 372 1.99 23.15 25.03
CA VAL A 372 2.57 24.50 25.03
C VAL A 372 1.51 25.55 25.37
N ALA A 373 0.32 25.45 24.78
CA ALA A 373 -0.81 26.34 25.08
C ALA A 373 -1.21 26.27 26.56
N PHE A 374 -1.33 25.05 27.11
CA PHE A 374 -1.67 24.83 28.51
C PHE A 374 -0.64 25.43 29.46
N VAL A 375 0.65 25.11 29.28
CA VAL A 375 1.73 25.58 30.15
C VAL A 375 1.90 27.09 30.04
N GLY A 376 1.88 27.63 28.82
CA GLY A 376 1.98 29.07 28.58
C GLY A 376 0.81 29.85 29.18
N GLY A 377 -0.41 29.33 29.06
CA GLY A 377 -1.58 29.92 29.70
C GLY A 377 -1.54 29.81 31.23
N MET A 378 -1.06 28.70 31.80
CA MET A 378 -0.89 28.56 33.25
C MET A 378 0.11 29.58 33.81
N ALA A 379 1.25 29.76 33.12
CA ALA A 379 2.23 30.78 33.48
C ALA A 379 1.63 32.19 33.43
N ALA A 380 0.78 32.46 32.44
CA ALA A 380 0.07 33.73 32.31
C ALA A 380 -0.92 33.97 33.47
N VAL A 381 -1.73 32.97 33.85
CA VAL A 381 -2.61 33.07 35.04
C VAL A 381 -1.81 33.41 36.28
N TYR A 382 -0.72 32.67 36.53
CA TYR A 382 0.11 32.87 37.72
C TYR A 382 0.72 34.28 37.75
N GLY A 383 1.20 34.77 36.61
CA GLY A 383 1.71 36.13 36.46
C GLY A 383 0.68 37.19 36.83
N VAL A 384 -0.56 37.07 36.32
CA VAL A 384 -1.65 38.00 36.63
C VAL A 384 -2.07 37.92 38.10
N ALA A 385 -2.19 36.70 38.65
CA ALA A 385 -2.60 36.50 40.04
C ALA A 385 -1.66 37.17 41.06
N ARG A 386 -0.37 37.33 40.70
CA ARG A 386 0.62 38.01 41.54
C ARG A 386 0.49 39.53 41.52
N LEU A 387 -0.06 40.13 40.46
CA LEU A 387 -0.20 41.59 40.33
C LEU A 387 -1.33 42.17 41.18
N TYR A 388 -2.29 41.33 41.60
CA TYR A 388 -3.43 41.73 42.43
C TYR A 388 -3.23 41.48 43.94
N ARG A 389 -2.07 40.92 44.33
CA ARG A 389 -1.60 40.89 45.73
C ARG A 389 -0.71 42.09 45.98
#